data_AF-A0AAW2SE15-F1
#
_entry.id   AF-A0AAW2SE15-F1
#
_cell.length_a   1.000
_cell.length_b   1.000
_cell.length_c   1.000
_cell.angle_alpha   90.00
_cell.angle_beta   90.00
_cell.angle_gamma   90.00
#
_symmetry.space_group_name_H-M   'P 1'
#
loop_
_entity.id
_entity.type
_entity.pdbx_description
1 polymer ?
#
loop_
_entity_poly.entity_id
_entity_poly.type
_entity_poly.pdbx_seq_one_letter_code
_entity_poly.pdbx_strand_id
1 'polypeptide(L)'
;MLVNLHQVNNAYRSGMIFSIIDDGMGSYPSECVEKFINLALKCCQEETDARPSMAEVVRELESIWLMMPESDTNLSESMATDPTKAVTPPSSSSSLRNPYVSQDVSGSDLVSGVIPTVAPR
;
A
#
# COMPACT_ATOMS: atom_id res chain seq x y z
N MET A 1 4.88 28.66 9.17
CA MET A 1 3.41 28.81 9.07
C MET A 1 2.85 27.40 8.88
N LEU A 2 1.99 26.91 9.78
CA LEU A 2 1.41 25.58 9.61
C LEU A 2 0.18 25.68 8.70
N VAL A 3 0.23 25.04 7.54
CA VAL A 3 -0.91 24.95 6.62
C VAL A 3 -1.89 23.91 7.16
N ASN A 4 -3.15 24.30 7.35
CA ASN A 4 -4.21 23.41 7.85
C ASN A 4 -5.06 22.88 6.69
N LEU A 5 -5.62 21.68 6.81
CA LEU A 5 -6.46 21.07 5.75
C LEU A 5 -7.62 21.98 5.30
N HIS A 6 -8.24 22.72 6.22
CA HIS A 6 -9.27 23.70 5.90
C HIS A 6 -8.75 24.83 4.98
N GLN A 7 -7.53 25.32 5.24
CA GLN A 7 -6.89 26.34 4.42
C GLN A 7 -6.63 25.81 3.00
N VAL A 8 -6.14 24.57 2.89
CA VAL A 8 -5.91 23.89 1.61
C VAL A 8 -7.22 23.77 0.82
N ASN A 9 -8.29 23.31 1.46
CA ASN A 9 -9.59 23.16 0.81
C ASN A 9 -10.16 24.51 0.33
N ASN A 10 -10.02 25.57 1.11
CA ASN A 10 -10.49 26.90 0.70
C ASN A 10 -9.68 27.44 -0.49
N ALA A 11 -8.35 27.29 -0.46
CA ALA A 11 -7.48 27.69 -1.57
C ALA A 11 -7.82 26.90 -2.85
N TYR A 12 -8.04 25.58 -2.73
CA TYR A 12 -8.44 24.71 -3.83
C TYR A 12 -9.76 25.14 -4.46
N ARG A 13 -10.80 25.33 -3.65
CA ARG A 13 -12.13 25.76 -4.15
C ARG A 13 -12.13 27.17 -4.73
N SER A 14 -11.19 28.02 -4.32
CA SER A 14 -11.06 29.40 -4.81
C SER A 14 -10.08 29.55 -5.98
N GLY A 15 -9.45 28.46 -6.43
CA GLY A 15 -8.43 28.51 -7.49
C GLY A 15 -7.11 29.20 -7.06
N MET A 16 -6.88 29.36 -5.77
CA MET A 16 -5.70 30.05 -5.20
C MET A 16 -4.68 29.06 -4.61
N ILE A 17 -4.60 27.85 -5.15
CA ILE A 17 -3.71 26.80 -4.63
C ILE A 17 -2.24 27.20 -4.60
N PHE A 18 -1.78 27.99 -5.58
CA PHE A 18 -0.40 28.45 -5.64
C PHE A 18 -0.01 29.41 -4.50
N SER A 19 -1.00 30.03 -3.83
CA SER A 19 -0.75 30.97 -2.72
C SER A 19 -0.35 30.29 -1.40
N ILE A 20 -0.53 28.97 -1.31
CA ILE A 20 -0.25 28.19 -0.09
C ILE A 20 0.91 27.20 -0.26
N ILE A 21 1.53 27.18 -1.44
CA ILE A 21 2.69 26.33 -1.73
C ILE A 21 3.93 27.00 -1.16
N ASP A 22 4.86 26.20 -0.65
CA ASP A 22 6.12 26.68 -0.13
C ASP A 22 6.99 27.23 -1.28
N ASP A 23 7.37 28.51 -1.18
CA ASP A 23 8.23 29.20 -2.14
C ASP A 23 9.61 28.53 -2.33
N GLY A 24 10.04 27.72 -1.35
CA GLY A 24 11.28 26.95 -1.38
C GLY A 24 11.24 25.69 -2.25
N MET A 25 10.09 25.30 -2.81
CA MET A 25 9.94 24.09 -3.63
C MET A 25 10.55 24.20 -5.04
N GLY A 26 11.03 25.37 -5.44
CA GLY A 26 11.57 25.59 -6.78
C GLY A 26 10.50 25.59 -7.87
N SER A 27 10.89 25.34 -9.12
CA SER A 27 9.98 25.31 -10.26
C SER A 27 9.30 23.96 -10.43
N TYR A 28 8.00 23.96 -10.68
CA TYR A 28 7.20 22.78 -10.95
C TYR A 28 6.17 23.08 -12.07
N PRO A 29 5.75 22.07 -12.84
CA PRO A 29 4.59 22.22 -13.71
C PRO A 29 3.33 22.43 -12.88
N SER A 30 2.51 23.42 -13.25
CA SER A 30 1.26 23.73 -12.56
C SER A 30 0.30 22.54 -12.52
N GLU A 31 0.21 21.78 -13.61
CA GLU A 31 -0.66 20.60 -13.71
C GLU A 31 -0.27 19.50 -12.72
N CYS A 32 1.03 19.28 -12.48
CA CYS A 32 1.50 18.30 -11.49
C CYS A 32 1.01 18.65 -10.09
N VAL A 33 1.11 19.94 -9.74
CA VAL A 33 0.66 20.44 -8.44
C VAL A 33 -0.85 20.33 -8.28
N GLU A 34 -1.62 20.69 -9.30
CA GLU A 34 -3.08 20.57 -9.24
C GLU A 34 -3.53 19.12 -9.01
N LYS A 35 -2.91 18.16 -9.72
CA LYS A 35 -3.17 16.73 -9.54
C LYS A 35 -2.73 16.24 -8.16
N PHE A 36 -1.57 16.68 -7.69
CA PHE A 36 -1.06 16.32 -6.36
C PHE A 36 -1.98 16.81 -5.24
N ILE A 37 -2.41 18.07 -5.28
CA ILE A 37 -3.33 18.62 -4.29
C ILE A 37 -4.69 17.92 -4.37
N ASN A 38 -5.19 17.62 -5.58
CA ASN A 38 -6.42 16.85 -5.74
C ASN A 38 -6.31 15.45 -5.11
N LEU A 39 -5.18 14.76 -5.30
CA LEU A 39 -4.91 13.47 -4.66
C LEU A 39 -4.86 13.60 -3.13
N ALA A 40 -4.14 14.59 -2.60
CA ALA A 40 -4.05 14.84 -1.16
C ALA A 40 -5.43 15.12 -0.54
N LEU A 41 -6.28 15.91 -1.23
CA LEU A 41 -7.65 16.17 -0.77
C LEU A 41 -8.51 14.90 -0.75
N LYS A 42 -8.39 14.01 -1.75
CA LYS A 42 -9.08 12.71 -1.75
C LYS A 42 -8.63 11.83 -0.56
N CYS A 43 -7.34 11.80 -0.25
CA CYS A 43 -6.81 11.05 0.90
C CYS A 43 -7.34 11.56 2.24
N CYS A 44 -7.64 12.86 2.34
CA CYS A 44 -8.10 13.52 3.56
C CYS A 44 -9.63 13.64 3.67
N GLN A 45 -10.41 12.88 2.87
CA GLN A 45 -11.87 12.90 3.00
C GLN A 45 -12.33 12.36 4.35
N GLU A 46 -13.39 12.96 4.90
CA GLU A 46 -14.00 12.51 6.17
C GLU A 46 -14.48 11.06 6.04
N GLU A 47 -15.25 10.78 4.98
CA GLU A 47 -15.73 9.44 4.64
C GLU A 47 -14.56 8.54 4.22
N THR A 48 -14.39 7.41 4.90
CA THR A 48 -13.28 6.48 4.67
C THR A 48 -13.42 5.75 3.34
N ASP A 49 -14.65 5.42 2.95
CA ASP A 49 -14.93 4.69 1.69
C ASP A 49 -14.68 5.56 0.45
N ALA A 50 -14.62 6.89 0.62
CA ALA A 50 -14.30 7.83 -0.44
C ALA A 50 -12.78 8.04 -0.64
N ARG A 51 -11.95 7.53 0.28
CA ARG A 51 -10.49 7.64 0.18
C ARG A 51 -9.94 6.64 -0.83
N PRO A 52 -8.95 7.00 -1.64
CA PRO A 52 -8.32 6.08 -2.57
C PRO A 52 -7.56 4.98 -1.80
N SER A 53 -7.51 3.80 -2.39
CA SER A 53 -6.62 2.73 -1.93
C SER A 53 -5.15 3.14 -2.09
N MET A 54 -4.25 2.56 -1.30
CA MET A 54 -2.82 2.87 -1.44
C MET A 54 -2.24 2.52 -2.81
N ALA A 55 -2.80 1.51 -3.50
CA ALA A 55 -2.43 1.20 -4.87
C ALA A 55 -2.79 2.34 -5.84
N GLU A 56 -3.97 2.95 -5.68
CA GLU A 56 -4.37 4.12 -6.46
C GLU A 56 -3.52 5.35 -6.14
N VAL A 57 -3.19 5.57 -4.86
CA VAL A 57 -2.31 6.68 -4.44
C VAL A 57 -0.94 6.57 -5.10
N VAL A 58 -0.29 5.40 -5.05
CA VAL A 58 1.03 5.20 -5.65
C VAL A 58 0.98 5.40 -7.16
N ARG A 59 -0.02 4.83 -7.84
CA ARG A 59 -0.20 4.99 -9.28
C ARG A 59 -0.37 6.46 -9.70
N GLU A 60 -1.17 7.22 -8.96
CA GLU A 60 -1.36 8.66 -9.24
C GLU A 60 -0.06 9.44 -8.99
N LEU A 61 0.68 9.13 -7.92
CA LEU A 61 1.98 9.76 -7.64
C LEU A 61 3.01 9.46 -8.73
N GLU A 62 3.11 8.22 -9.21
CA GLU A 62 3.97 7.84 -10.33
C GLU A 62 3.57 8.59 -11.61
N SER A 63 2.26 8.69 -11.87
CA SER A 63 1.76 9.45 -13.02
C SER A 63 2.11 10.94 -12.94
N ILE A 64 2.04 11.55 -11.75
CA ILE A 64 2.43 12.95 -11.53
C ILE A 64 3.94 13.12 -11.69
N TRP A 65 4.72 12.16 -11.16
CA TRP A 65 6.17 12.18 -11.26
C TRP A 65 6.65 12.18 -12.71
N LEU A 66 6.04 11.36 -13.57
CA LEU A 66 6.36 11.31 -15.01
C LEU A 66 6.04 12.59 -15.79
N MET A 67 5.31 13.54 -15.18
CA MET A 67 5.03 14.84 -15.78
C MET A 67 6.08 15.90 -15.40
N MET A 68 7.01 15.58 -14.49
CA MET A 68 8.08 16.48 -14.07
C MET A 68 9.23 16.49 -15.10
N PRO A 69 9.87 17.64 -15.36
CA PRO A 69 10.91 17.76 -16.38
C PRO A 69 12.21 16.97 -16.09
N GLU A 70 12.39 16.41 -14.89
CA GLU A 70 13.58 15.64 -14.47
C GLU A 70 13.32 14.13 -14.30
N SER A 71 12.15 13.62 -14.69
CA SER A 71 11.79 12.21 -14.46
C SER A 71 12.51 11.19 -15.36
N ASP A 72 13.43 11.64 -16.23
CA ASP A 72 14.16 10.79 -17.19
C ASP A 72 15.18 9.84 -16.55
N THR A 73 15.42 9.91 -15.24
CA THR A 73 16.26 8.95 -14.52
C THR A 73 15.49 7.67 -14.10
N ASN A 74 15.44 6.72 -15.02
CA ASN A 74 15.34 5.25 -14.81
C ASN A 74 14.13 4.70 -14.03
N LEU A 75 12.99 4.52 -14.72
CA LEU A 75 11.93 3.56 -14.33
C LEU A 75 12.13 2.20 -15.05
N SER A 76 13.35 1.67 -15.01
CA SER A 76 13.73 0.33 -15.49
C SER A 76 14.82 -0.15 -14.52
N GLU A 77 14.74 -1.24 -13.79
CA GLU A 77 14.34 -2.60 -14.17
C GLU A 77 14.27 -3.41 -12.86
N SER A 78 13.10 -3.97 -12.50
CA SER A 78 13.03 -5.07 -11.54
C SER A 78 11.87 -6.00 -11.90
N MET A 79 11.96 -6.58 -13.10
CA MET A 79 11.26 -7.81 -13.43
C MET A 79 12.16 -8.66 -14.32
N ALA A 80 13.04 -9.44 -13.69
CA ALA A 80 13.59 -10.64 -14.31
C ALA A 80 12.81 -11.85 -13.78
N THR A 81 11.71 -12.19 -14.46
CA THR A 81 11.14 -13.53 -14.43
C THR A 81 11.74 -14.33 -15.59
N ASP A 82 12.45 -15.41 -15.31
CA ASP A 82 12.83 -16.42 -16.32
C ASP A 82 12.02 -17.71 -16.07
N PRO A 83 11.08 -18.08 -16.97
CA PRO A 83 10.46 -19.39 -16.99
C PRO A 83 10.94 -20.17 -18.21
N THR A 84 12.02 -20.94 -18.09
CA THR A 84 12.42 -21.92 -19.10
C THR A 84 11.75 -23.28 -18.86
N LYS A 85 10.77 -23.58 -19.72
CA LYS A 85 10.08 -24.87 -19.86
C LYS A 85 11.04 -26.02 -20.22
N ALA A 86 10.87 -27.18 -19.60
CA ALA A 86 11.21 -28.48 -20.19
C ALA A 86 10.00 -29.44 -20.12
N VAL A 87 9.84 -30.23 -21.17
CA VAL A 87 8.67 -31.00 -21.61
C VAL A 87 8.61 -32.38 -20.93
N THR A 88 7.44 -32.85 -20.49
CA THR A 88 7.05 -34.30 -20.48
C THR A 88 5.53 -34.48 -20.19
N PRO A 89 4.89 -35.59 -20.66
CA PRO A 89 3.44 -35.70 -20.94
C PRO A 89 2.60 -36.22 -19.75
N PRO A 90 1.25 -36.29 -19.84
CA PRO A 90 0.37 -36.48 -18.69
C PRO A 90 0.11 -37.95 -18.37
N SER A 91 -0.05 -38.27 -17.09
CA SER A 91 -0.66 -39.52 -16.61
C SER A 91 -1.37 -39.30 -15.28
N SER A 92 -2.57 -39.87 -15.17
CA SER A 92 -3.57 -39.63 -14.15
C SER A 92 -3.31 -40.32 -12.79
N SER A 93 -3.79 -39.65 -11.74
CA SER A 93 -4.34 -40.12 -10.45
C SER A 93 -3.58 -41.16 -9.60
N SER A 94 -3.18 -40.75 -8.38
CA SER A 94 -3.42 -41.53 -7.14
C SER A 94 -3.20 -40.67 -5.88
N SER A 95 -4.08 -40.83 -4.91
CA SER A 95 -4.17 -40.07 -3.66
C SER A 95 -2.99 -40.33 -2.72
N LEU A 96 -2.19 -39.31 -2.38
CA LEU A 96 -1.28 -39.35 -1.22
C LEU A 96 -1.10 -37.95 -0.57
N ARG A 97 -1.81 -37.77 0.55
CA ARG A 97 -1.35 -37.23 1.85
C ARG A 97 -0.66 -35.84 1.85
N ASN A 98 -1.45 -34.81 2.18
CA ASN A 98 -0.94 -33.55 2.73
C ASN A 98 -0.22 -33.81 4.08
N PRO A 99 1.05 -33.38 4.28
CA PRO A 99 1.79 -33.64 5.53
C PRO A 99 1.47 -32.70 6.70
N TYR A 100 0.56 -31.75 6.53
CA TYR A 100 0.14 -30.84 7.60
C TYR A 100 -1.39 -30.74 7.60
N VAL A 101 -2.02 -31.85 8.01
CA VAL A 101 -3.44 -31.94 8.32
C VAL A 101 -3.53 -32.11 9.83
N SER A 102 -4.17 -31.15 10.51
CA SER A 102 -4.56 -31.28 11.92
C SER A 102 -5.37 -32.56 12.07
N GLN A 103 -4.89 -33.48 12.90
CA GLN A 103 -5.66 -34.62 13.36
C GLN A 103 -6.51 -34.19 14.55
N ASP A 104 -7.82 -34.26 14.38
CA ASP A 104 -8.79 -34.20 15.47
C ASP A 104 -8.58 -35.42 16.36
N VAL A 105 -7.98 -35.23 17.55
CA VAL A 105 -7.95 -36.27 18.58
C VAL A 105 -9.14 -36.07 19.51
N SER A 106 -10.18 -36.86 19.22
CA SER A 106 -11.26 -37.18 20.13
C SER A 106 -10.74 -38.05 21.27
N GLY A 107 -10.93 -37.62 22.53
CA GLY A 107 -10.75 -38.51 23.68
C GLY A 107 -10.32 -37.81 24.96
N SER A 108 -11.27 -37.66 25.88
CA SER A 108 -11.21 -37.14 27.25
C SER A 108 -10.30 -37.90 28.22
N ASP A 109 -9.60 -37.20 29.13
CA ASP A 109 -9.79 -37.32 30.60
C ASP A 109 -9.03 -36.21 31.37
N LEU A 110 -9.70 -35.56 32.32
CA LEU A 110 -9.17 -34.42 33.10
C LEU A 110 -8.52 -34.91 34.39
N VAL A 111 -7.20 -35.18 34.39
CA VAL A 111 -6.47 -35.34 35.66
C VAL A 111 -5.99 -33.95 36.15
N SER A 112 -6.83 -33.34 36.97
CA SER A 112 -6.50 -32.13 37.73
C SER A 112 -5.53 -32.49 38.86
N GLY A 113 -4.34 -31.89 38.89
CA GLY A 113 -3.57 -31.87 40.14
C GLY A 113 -2.06 -31.74 40.04
N VAL A 114 -1.52 -30.73 39.34
CA VAL A 114 -0.20 -30.18 39.68
C VAL A 114 -0.21 -28.67 39.39
N ILE A 115 -0.15 -27.85 40.44
CA ILE A 115 0.14 -26.41 40.31
C ILE A 115 1.65 -26.24 40.51
N PRO A 116 2.42 -25.77 39.51
CA PRO A 116 3.84 -25.43 39.72
C PRO A 116 3.96 -24.13 40.51
N THR A 117 4.63 -24.17 41.67
CA THR A 117 4.95 -22.99 42.49
C THR A 117 6.14 -22.24 41.89
N VAL A 118 5.95 -20.97 41.51
CA VAL A 118 7.04 -20.07 41.10
C VAL A 118 7.14 -18.92 42.10
N ALA A 119 8.32 -18.72 42.70
CA ALA A 119 8.59 -17.61 43.61
C ALA A 119 9.11 -16.38 42.84
N PRO A 120 8.67 -15.14 43.14
CA PRO A 120 9.15 -13.94 42.45
C PRO A 120 10.56 -13.52 42.93
N ARG A 121 11.34 -12.91 42.03
CA ARG A 121 12.57 -12.17 42.34
C ARG A 121 12.27 -10.69 42.56
#